data_AF-A0A4Q3M4T1-F1
#
_entry.id   AF-A0A4Q3M4T1-F1
#
_cell.length_a   1.000
_cell.length_b   1.000
_cell.length_c   1.000
_cell.angle_alpha   90.00
_cell.angle_beta   90.00
_cell.angle_gamma   90.00
#
_symmetry.space_group_name_H-M   'P 1'
#
loop_
_entity.id
_entity.type
_entity.pdbx_description
1 polymer ?
#
loop_
_entity_poly.entity_id
_entity_poly.type
_entity_poly.pdbx_seq_one_letter_code
_entity_poly.pdbx_strand_id
1 'polypeptide(L)'
;MHAVLAHKTIEETVDAFFQQFPFGGDVDQFASGLKRDAPSKDALKYALWPWADRYLTGALFFKSDALAQELGLDPTALKDLFASLSLRHGELADKSPEQLFLDNPVWQKPIVALANDELFCALPQTLLSFVHSIVDKLVEPHPRLAKKLSDTRAVFLEREVERMLRSAFPQAQVATQYKWRTESQMFEADLMLRFDTTILLVEAKSGKVSWSALRGAPSSLIGDVRKLIVEPSEQSGRLAAQLQQEIERRKQGQPPQMDFPLPLENVTAVMRLSVSLHDFATVQSVPLLLADAGVLNNQFPLAPCISLADLE
;
A
#
# COMPACT_ATOMS: atom_id res chain seq x y z
N MET A 1 -16.68 -13.59 -21.73
CA MET A 1 -15.67 -13.68 -22.82
C MET A 1 -14.63 -14.77 -22.65
N HIS A 2 -13.79 -14.82 -21.61
CA HIS A 2 -12.79 -15.91 -21.46
C HIS A 2 -13.40 -17.31 -21.55
N ALA A 3 -14.53 -17.55 -20.87
CA ALA A 3 -15.27 -18.82 -20.96
C ALA A 3 -15.83 -19.10 -22.37
N VAL A 4 -16.37 -18.09 -23.05
CA VAL A 4 -16.88 -18.20 -24.44
C VAL A 4 -15.75 -18.61 -25.40
N LEU A 5 -14.60 -17.95 -25.31
CA LEU A 5 -13.46 -18.19 -26.21
C LEU A 5 -12.68 -19.48 -25.89
N ALA A 6 -12.95 -20.12 -24.74
CA ALA A 6 -12.35 -21.39 -24.34
C ALA A 6 -12.91 -22.60 -25.12
N HIS A 7 -14.09 -22.46 -25.74
CA HIS A 7 -14.71 -23.51 -26.54
C HIS A 7 -13.85 -23.92 -27.75
N LYS A 8 -13.99 -25.17 -28.21
CA LYS A 8 -13.06 -25.76 -29.17
C LYS A 8 -13.43 -25.44 -30.60
N THR A 9 -14.72 -25.32 -30.89
CA THR A 9 -15.24 -25.08 -32.25
C THR A 9 -15.78 -23.65 -32.41
N ILE A 10 -15.90 -23.21 -33.66
CA ILE A 10 -16.51 -21.92 -34.01
C ILE A 10 -17.98 -21.94 -33.59
N GLU A 11 -18.68 -23.04 -33.84
CA GLU A 11 -20.08 -23.25 -33.50
C GLU A 11 -20.31 -23.12 -31.99
N GLU A 12 -19.56 -23.86 -31.17
CA GLU A 12 -19.66 -23.79 -29.71
C GLU A 12 -19.36 -22.37 -29.20
N THR A 13 -18.38 -21.69 -29.80
CA THR A 13 -18.01 -20.32 -29.41
C THR A 13 -19.12 -19.32 -29.71
N VAL A 14 -19.75 -19.43 -30.89
CA VAL A 14 -20.85 -18.56 -31.32
C VAL A 14 -22.09 -18.81 -30.47
N ASP A 15 -22.44 -20.07 -30.22
CA ASP A 15 -23.60 -20.44 -29.42
C ASP A 15 -23.42 -19.99 -27.96
N ALA A 16 -22.24 -20.23 -27.37
CA ALA A 16 -21.91 -19.75 -26.03
C ALA A 16 -21.94 -18.21 -25.93
N PHE A 17 -21.57 -17.50 -27.01
CA PHE A 17 -21.65 -16.04 -27.04
C PHE A 17 -23.11 -15.56 -26.94
N PHE A 18 -24.02 -16.09 -27.75
CA PHE A 18 -25.43 -15.67 -27.71
C PHE A 18 -26.20 -16.16 -26.48
N GLN A 19 -25.75 -17.24 -25.85
CA GLN A 19 -26.25 -17.64 -24.53
C GLN A 19 -25.83 -16.66 -23.43
N GLN A 20 -24.62 -16.13 -23.50
CA GLN A 20 -24.09 -15.21 -22.49
C GLN A 20 -24.53 -13.76 -22.68
N PHE A 21 -24.68 -13.30 -23.93
CA PHE A 21 -24.93 -11.90 -24.25
C PHE A 21 -26.31 -11.71 -24.90
N PRO A 22 -27.24 -10.97 -24.26
CA PRO A 22 -28.61 -10.82 -24.75
C PRO A 22 -28.66 -10.01 -26.05
N PHE A 23 -28.87 -10.69 -27.17
CA PHE A 23 -28.92 -10.10 -28.51
C PHE A 23 -30.37 -9.81 -28.93
N GLY A 24 -30.69 -8.54 -29.24
CA GLY A 24 -32.04 -8.09 -29.59
C GLY A 24 -32.45 -8.22 -31.07
N GLY A 25 -31.74 -9.04 -31.86
CA GLY A 25 -31.97 -9.21 -33.30
C GLY A 25 -32.06 -10.67 -33.73
N ASP A 26 -32.05 -10.92 -35.04
CA ASP A 26 -32.03 -12.27 -35.60
C ASP A 26 -30.66 -12.93 -35.34
N VAL A 27 -30.63 -13.80 -34.31
CA VAL A 27 -29.44 -14.53 -33.88
C VAL A 27 -28.92 -15.44 -34.99
N ASP A 28 -29.80 -16.10 -35.75
CA ASP A 28 -29.41 -17.08 -36.77
C ASP A 28 -28.76 -16.39 -37.97
N GLN A 29 -29.32 -15.27 -38.41
CA GLN A 29 -28.74 -14.45 -39.48
C GLN A 29 -27.36 -13.91 -39.08
N PHE A 30 -27.25 -13.40 -37.86
CA PHE A 30 -26.02 -12.79 -37.38
C PHE A 30 -24.92 -13.83 -37.08
N ALA A 31 -25.28 -14.99 -36.51
CA ALA A 31 -24.40 -16.15 -36.33
C ALA A 31 -23.87 -16.66 -37.68
N SER A 32 -24.75 -16.75 -38.69
CA SER A 32 -24.36 -17.17 -40.04
C SER A 32 -23.41 -16.17 -40.70
N GLY A 33 -23.63 -14.87 -40.50
CA GLY A 33 -22.73 -13.81 -40.95
C GLY A 33 -21.35 -13.89 -40.30
N LEU A 34 -21.30 -14.06 -38.97
CA LEU A 34 -20.05 -14.23 -38.22
C LEU A 34 -19.25 -15.46 -38.69
N LYS A 35 -19.92 -16.59 -38.92
CA LYS A 35 -19.27 -17.83 -39.42
C LYS A 35 -18.70 -17.65 -40.84
N ARG A 36 -19.36 -16.87 -41.69
CA ARG A 36 -18.90 -16.57 -43.05
C ARG A 36 -17.71 -15.60 -43.04
N ASP A 37 -17.82 -14.52 -42.27
CA ASP A 37 -16.88 -13.39 -42.33
C ASP A 37 -15.66 -13.60 -41.41
N ALA A 38 -15.76 -14.51 -40.43
CA ALA A 38 -14.68 -14.90 -39.52
C ALA A 38 -14.45 -16.43 -39.50
N PRO A 39 -13.85 -17.01 -40.55
CA PRO A 39 -13.76 -18.46 -40.75
C PRO A 39 -12.73 -19.17 -39.85
N SER A 40 -12.00 -18.44 -39.01
CA SER A 40 -11.02 -18.99 -38.07
C SER A 40 -11.36 -18.57 -36.64
N LYS A 41 -10.94 -19.38 -35.66
CA LYS A 41 -11.16 -19.07 -34.25
C LYS A 41 -10.55 -17.73 -33.84
N ASP A 42 -9.39 -17.38 -34.38
CA ASP A 42 -8.76 -16.09 -34.08
C ASP A 42 -9.49 -14.92 -34.73
N ALA A 43 -9.93 -15.05 -35.98
CA ALA A 43 -10.78 -14.04 -36.61
C ALA A 43 -12.10 -13.86 -35.83
N LEU A 44 -12.69 -14.95 -35.36
CA LEU A 44 -13.92 -14.93 -34.57
C LEU A 44 -13.71 -14.23 -33.22
N LYS A 45 -12.57 -14.43 -32.54
CA LYS A 45 -12.23 -13.68 -31.32
C LYS A 45 -12.25 -12.18 -31.57
N TYR A 46 -11.56 -11.71 -32.61
CA TYR A 46 -11.51 -10.28 -32.96
C TYR A 46 -12.89 -9.75 -33.38
N ALA A 47 -13.71 -10.57 -34.05
CA ALA A 47 -15.06 -10.20 -34.44
C ALA A 47 -16.00 -10.08 -33.23
N LEU A 48 -15.89 -10.95 -32.22
CA LEU A 48 -16.79 -10.97 -31.06
C LEU A 48 -16.45 -9.91 -29.99
N TRP A 49 -15.20 -9.48 -29.86
CA TRP A 49 -14.79 -8.51 -28.84
C TRP A 49 -15.55 -7.18 -28.89
N PRO A 50 -15.66 -6.48 -30.04
CA PRO A 50 -16.43 -5.24 -30.14
C PRO A 50 -17.91 -5.40 -29.79
N TRP A 51 -18.46 -6.60 -29.96
CA TRP A 51 -19.84 -6.90 -29.57
C TRP A 51 -19.97 -7.12 -28.07
N ALA A 52 -19.02 -7.83 -27.46
CA ALA A 52 -18.95 -8.00 -26.01
C ALA A 52 -18.81 -6.64 -25.30
N ASP A 53 -18.01 -5.72 -25.85
CA ASP A 53 -17.77 -4.39 -25.29
C ASP A 53 -19.04 -3.55 -25.17
N ARG A 54 -20.06 -3.80 -26.01
CA ARG A 54 -21.36 -3.10 -25.90
C ARG A 54 -22.09 -3.41 -24.59
N TYR A 55 -21.82 -4.55 -23.99
CA TYR A 55 -22.40 -4.96 -22.71
C TYR A 55 -21.55 -4.50 -21.52
N LEU A 56 -20.35 -3.96 -21.76
CA LEU A 56 -19.48 -3.43 -20.70
C LEU A 56 -20.19 -2.33 -19.91
N THR A 57 -20.95 -1.46 -20.58
CA THR A 57 -21.70 -0.40 -19.92
C THR A 57 -22.64 -0.96 -18.86
N GLY A 58 -23.35 -2.06 -19.16
CA GLY A 58 -24.25 -2.71 -18.20
C GLY A 58 -23.52 -3.26 -16.97
N ALA A 59 -22.28 -3.75 -17.13
CA ALA A 59 -21.46 -4.26 -16.03
C ALA A 59 -20.99 -3.15 -15.05
N LEU A 60 -21.06 -1.88 -15.45
CA LEU A 60 -20.75 -0.75 -14.57
C LEU A 60 -21.91 -0.40 -13.63
N PHE A 61 -23.12 -0.92 -13.90
CA PHE A 61 -24.30 -0.75 -13.06
C PHE A 61 -24.56 -2.04 -12.28
N PHE A 62 -24.83 -1.92 -10.99
CA PHE A 62 -25.09 -3.06 -10.13
C PHE A 62 -25.97 -2.67 -8.94
N LYS A 63 -26.53 -3.69 -8.28
CA LYS A 63 -27.30 -3.52 -7.04
C LYS A 63 -26.59 -4.22 -5.90
N SER A 64 -26.60 -3.58 -4.72
CA SER A 64 -26.02 -4.15 -3.50
C SER A 64 -26.62 -5.53 -3.18
N ASP A 65 -27.94 -5.68 -3.27
CA ASP A 65 -28.62 -6.93 -2.90
C ASP A 65 -28.23 -8.11 -3.80
N ALA A 66 -28.07 -7.85 -5.10
CA ALA A 66 -27.62 -8.88 -6.06
C ALA A 66 -26.21 -9.37 -5.73
N LEU A 67 -25.29 -8.44 -5.41
CA LEU A 67 -23.93 -8.78 -4.98
C LEU A 67 -23.91 -9.50 -3.63
N ALA A 68 -24.74 -9.08 -2.67
CA ALA A 68 -24.85 -9.74 -1.37
C ALA A 68 -25.28 -11.20 -1.53
N GLN A 69 -26.28 -11.45 -2.39
CA GLN A 69 -26.76 -12.79 -2.71
C GLN A 69 -25.68 -13.64 -3.40
N GLU A 70 -25.00 -13.08 -4.40
CA GLU A 70 -23.95 -13.79 -5.16
C GLU A 70 -22.76 -14.17 -4.27
N LEU A 71 -22.34 -13.28 -3.38
CA LEU A 71 -21.18 -13.47 -2.51
C LEU A 71 -21.52 -14.14 -1.17
N GLY A 72 -22.80 -14.37 -0.87
CA GLY A 72 -23.26 -14.90 0.42
C GLY A 72 -22.94 -13.97 1.61
N LEU A 73 -22.98 -12.65 1.39
CA LEU A 73 -22.69 -11.63 2.39
C LEU A 73 -23.98 -11.05 2.98
N ASP A 74 -23.88 -10.44 4.18
CA ASP A 74 -25.01 -9.73 4.79
C ASP A 74 -25.44 -8.53 3.92
N PRO A 75 -26.70 -8.49 3.42
CA PRO A 75 -27.18 -7.41 2.58
C PRO A 75 -27.10 -6.03 3.26
N THR A 76 -27.33 -5.98 4.58
CA THR A 76 -27.32 -4.72 5.34
C THR A 76 -25.89 -4.16 5.40
N ALA A 77 -24.93 -4.98 5.80
CA ALA A 77 -23.52 -4.59 5.83
C ALA A 77 -23.00 -4.13 4.46
N LEU A 78 -23.40 -4.81 3.37
CA LEU A 78 -22.97 -4.43 2.02
C LEU A 78 -23.59 -3.10 1.57
N LYS A 79 -24.87 -2.86 1.92
CA LYS A 79 -25.55 -1.59 1.66
C LYS A 79 -24.88 -0.43 2.40
N ASP A 80 -24.54 -0.63 3.67
CA ASP A 80 -23.82 0.38 4.47
C ASP A 80 -22.41 0.65 3.93
N LEU A 81 -21.70 -0.41 3.52
CA LEU A 81 -20.41 -0.27 2.85
C LEU A 81 -20.52 0.57 1.60
N PHE A 82 -21.42 0.22 0.67
CA PHE A 82 -21.56 1.00 -0.57
C PHE A 82 -22.06 2.41 -0.32
N ALA A 83 -22.92 2.64 0.68
CA ALA A 83 -23.31 3.99 1.08
C ALA A 83 -22.10 4.84 1.50
N SER A 84 -21.14 4.25 2.21
CA SER A 84 -19.90 4.95 2.61
C SER A 84 -18.94 5.24 1.45
N LEU A 85 -18.97 4.40 0.40
CA LEU A 85 -18.14 4.48 -0.79
C LEU A 85 -18.79 5.21 -1.97
N SER A 86 -20.01 5.72 -1.79
CA SER A 86 -20.77 6.35 -2.86
C SER A 86 -20.93 7.85 -2.69
N LEU A 87 -21.00 8.54 -3.83
CA LEU A 87 -21.44 9.91 -3.98
C LEU A 87 -22.80 9.95 -4.68
N ARG A 88 -23.62 10.95 -4.36
CA ARG A 88 -24.88 11.21 -5.07
C ARG A 88 -24.66 12.28 -6.14
N HIS A 89 -25.53 12.27 -7.15
CA HIS A 89 -25.56 13.33 -8.15
C HIS A 89 -25.74 14.71 -7.47
N GLY A 90 -24.87 15.67 -7.79
CA GLY A 90 -24.88 17.00 -7.19
C GLY A 90 -24.14 17.14 -5.85
N GLU A 91 -23.65 16.05 -5.24
CA GLU A 91 -22.94 16.11 -3.94
C GLU A 91 -21.63 16.91 -3.99
N LEU A 92 -21.08 17.09 -5.19
CA LEU A 92 -19.86 17.89 -5.43
C LEU A 92 -20.14 19.26 -6.07
N ALA A 93 -21.41 19.71 -6.13
CA ALA A 93 -21.77 20.96 -6.83
C ALA A 93 -21.06 22.20 -6.27
N ASP A 94 -20.81 22.23 -4.96
CA ASP A 94 -20.16 23.35 -4.29
C ASP A 94 -18.62 23.26 -4.27
N LYS A 95 -18.04 22.16 -4.79
CA LYS A 95 -16.58 22.01 -4.84
C LYS A 95 -16.00 22.69 -6.08
N SER A 96 -14.97 23.51 -5.86
CA SER A 96 -14.18 24.11 -6.95
C SER A 96 -13.50 22.99 -7.76
N PRO A 97 -13.66 22.95 -9.10
CA PRO A 97 -12.99 21.97 -9.95
C PRO A 97 -11.47 21.98 -9.80
N GLU A 98 -10.88 23.14 -9.55
CA GLU A 98 -9.44 23.32 -9.34
C GLU A 98 -8.93 22.55 -8.11
N GLN A 99 -9.77 22.42 -7.07
CA GLN A 99 -9.42 21.67 -5.86
C GLN A 99 -9.49 20.16 -6.07
N LEU A 100 -10.26 19.68 -7.05
CA LEU A 100 -10.39 18.25 -7.34
C LEU A 100 -9.07 17.64 -7.84
N PHE A 101 -8.14 18.45 -8.36
CA PHE A 101 -6.83 17.96 -8.77
C PHE A 101 -6.00 17.44 -7.58
N LEU A 102 -6.14 18.06 -6.40
CA LEU A 102 -5.37 17.74 -5.20
C LEU A 102 -6.17 16.97 -4.14
N ASP A 103 -7.50 17.07 -4.17
CA ASP A 103 -8.41 16.44 -3.19
C ASP A 103 -9.67 15.91 -3.87
N ASN A 104 -9.52 14.97 -4.82
CA ASN A 104 -10.66 14.39 -5.51
C ASN A 104 -11.46 13.45 -4.59
N PRO A 105 -12.72 13.74 -4.25
CA PRO A 105 -13.53 12.85 -3.40
C PRO A 105 -13.79 11.48 -4.03
N VAL A 106 -13.72 11.39 -5.37
CA VAL A 106 -13.92 10.14 -6.12
C VAL A 106 -12.85 9.10 -5.77
N TRP A 107 -11.66 9.51 -5.34
CA TRP A 107 -10.62 8.55 -4.91
C TRP A 107 -11.04 7.74 -3.67
N GLN A 108 -11.85 8.31 -2.78
CA GLN A 108 -12.34 7.62 -1.59
C GLN A 108 -13.77 7.10 -1.76
N LYS A 109 -14.55 7.73 -2.64
CA LYS A 109 -15.93 7.37 -2.95
C LYS A 109 -16.14 7.22 -4.46
N PRO A 110 -15.62 6.15 -5.09
CA PRO A 110 -15.62 6.02 -6.55
C PRO A 110 -16.95 5.57 -7.14
N ILE A 111 -17.95 5.28 -6.30
CA ILE A 111 -19.26 4.79 -6.72
C ILE A 111 -20.24 5.97 -6.77
N VAL A 112 -21.14 5.94 -7.74
CA VAL A 112 -22.25 6.88 -7.83
C VAL A 112 -23.53 6.16 -7.42
N ALA A 113 -24.17 6.64 -6.37
CA ALA A 113 -25.49 6.16 -5.97
C ALA A 113 -26.57 6.81 -6.85
N LEU A 114 -27.36 5.96 -7.52
CA LEU A 114 -28.46 6.34 -8.38
C LEU A 114 -29.81 6.11 -7.67
N ALA A 115 -30.91 6.36 -8.37
CA ALA A 115 -32.25 6.04 -7.88
C ALA A 115 -32.44 4.52 -7.73
N ASN A 116 -33.42 4.11 -6.92
CA ASN A 116 -33.82 2.71 -6.74
C ASN A 116 -32.70 1.75 -6.29
N ASP A 117 -31.81 2.23 -5.41
CA ASP A 117 -30.66 1.46 -4.88
C ASP A 117 -29.72 0.90 -5.96
N GLU A 118 -29.73 1.50 -7.16
CA GLU A 118 -28.76 1.20 -8.22
C GLU A 118 -27.46 1.97 -7.99
N LEU A 119 -26.34 1.30 -8.24
CA LEU A 119 -24.99 1.82 -8.09
C LEU A 119 -24.30 1.82 -9.44
N PHE A 120 -23.54 2.86 -9.72
CA PHE A 120 -22.73 2.98 -10.92
C PHE A 120 -21.25 3.19 -10.55
N CYS A 121 -20.36 2.38 -11.10
CA CYS A 121 -18.93 2.53 -10.92
C CYS A 121 -18.24 2.58 -12.29
N ALA A 122 -17.91 3.79 -12.75
CA ALA A 122 -17.31 3.99 -14.07
C ALA A 122 -15.93 3.33 -14.20
N LEU A 123 -15.17 3.31 -13.10
CA LEU A 123 -13.79 2.83 -13.06
C LEU A 123 -13.58 1.96 -11.80
N PRO A 124 -14.00 0.68 -11.82
CA PRO A 124 -13.84 -0.23 -10.68
C PRO A 124 -12.39 -0.33 -10.17
N GLN A 125 -11.40 -0.17 -11.04
CA GLN A 125 -9.99 -0.13 -10.69
C GLN A 125 -9.65 0.97 -9.66
N THR A 126 -10.43 2.05 -9.58
CA THR A 126 -10.24 3.14 -8.61
C THR A 126 -10.34 2.63 -7.17
N LEU A 127 -11.22 1.66 -6.91
CA LEU A 127 -11.33 1.01 -5.60
C LEU A 127 -10.01 0.35 -5.19
N LEU A 128 -9.29 -0.24 -6.15
CA LEU A 128 -8.00 -0.88 -5.92
C LEU A 128 -6.85 0.14 -5.86
N SER A 129 -6.84 1.13 -6.76
CA SER A 129 -5.81 2.18 -6.78
C SER A 129 -5.73 2.97 -5.48
N PHE A 130 -6.85 3.14 -4.79
CA PHE A 130 -6.93 3.90 -3.53
C PHE A 130 -7.31 3.02 -2.33
N VAL A 131 -7.17 1.69 -2.44
CA VAL A 131 -7.66 0.73 -1.44
C VAL A 131 -7.18 1.05 -0.02
N HIS A 132 -5.92 1.44 0.16
CA HIS A 132 -5.39 1.77 1.48
C HIS A 132 -6.08 2.99 2.09
N SER A 133 -6.33 4.02 1.28
CA SER A 133 -7.00 5.23 1.74
C SER A 133 -8.49 4.98 2.01
N ILE A 134 -9.13 4.16 1.18
CA ILE A 134 -10.52 3.73 1.38
C ILE A 134 -10.65 2.94 2.68
N VAL A 135 -9.81 1.92 2.88
CA VAL A 135 -9.81 1.10 4.11
C VAL A 135 -9.56 1.98 5.34
N ASP A 136 -8.59 2.89 5.28
CA ASP A 136 -8.32 3.82 6.38
C ASP A 136 -9.54 4.68 6.72
N LYS A 137 -10.27 5.16 5.70
CA LYS A 137 -11.49 5.95 5.88
C LYS A 137 -12.63 5.13 6.49
N LEU A 138 -12.75 3.86 6.10
CA LEU A 138 -13.76 2.95 6.63
C LEU A 138 -13.51 2.62 8.11
N VAL A 139 -12.25 2.51 8.54
CA VAL A 139 -11.91 2.19 9.94
C VAL A 139 -11.82 3.42 10.85
N GLU A 140 -11.65 4.63 10.29
CA GLU A 140 -11.51 5.88 11.04
C GLU A 140 -12.63 6.11 12.10
N PRO A 141 -13.93 5.86 11.80
CA PRO A 141 -15.00 5.98 12.80
C PRO A 141 -14.93 4.96 13.94
N HIS A 142 -14.03 3.96 13.85
CA HIS A 142 -13.92 2.84 14.78
C HIS A 142 -12.52 2.82 15.43
N PRO A 143 -12.28 3.57 16.52
CA PRO A 143 -10.94 3.75 17.10
C PRO A 143 -10.20 2.45 17.45
N ARG A 144 -10.93 1.41 17.90
CA ARG A 144 -10.36 0.09 18.19
C ARG A 144 -9.85 -0.60 16.93
N LEU A 145 -10.59 -0.51 15.82
CA LEU A 145 -10.18 -1.08 14.53
C LEU A 145 -9.04 -0.28 13.91
N ALA A 146 -9.11 1.05 13.96
CA ALA A 146 -8.03 1.93 13.50
C ALA A 146 -6.70 1.63 14.23
N LYS A 147 -6.74 1.48 15.56
CA LYS A 147 -5.56 1.06 16.34
C LYS A 147 -5.09 -0.33 15.91
N LYS A 148 -5.99 -1.32 15.82
CA LYS A 148 -5.64 -2.68 15.39
C LYS A 148 -4.99 -2.72 14.01
N LEU A 149 -5.47 -1.93 13.06
CA LEU A 149 -4.88 -1.82 11.72
C LEU A 149 -3.47 -1.22 11.79
N SER A 150 -3.28 -0.16 12.56
CA SER A 150 -1.97 0.46 12.79
C SER A 150 -0.97 -0.54 13.38
N ASP A 151 -1.36 -1.25 14.44
CA ASP A 151 -0.53 -2.25 15.11
C ASP A 151 -0.20 -3.41 14.14
N THR A 152 -1.18 -3.85 13.36
CA THR A 152 -0.99 -4.92 12.36
C THR A 152 0.00 -4.50 11.26
N ARG A 153 -0.05 -3.24 10.80
CA ARG A 153 0.89 -2.71 9.81
C ARG A 153 2.33 -2.62 10.35
N ALA A 154 2.49 -2.23 11.61
CA ALA A 154 3.80 -2.21 12.26
C ALA A 154 4.41 -3.62 12.33
N VAL A 155 3.65 -4.58 12.86
CA VAL A 155 4.07 -5.99 12.95
C VAL A 155 4.35 -6.60 11.58
N PHE A 156 3.51 -6.29 10.58
CA PHE A 156 3.73 -6.74 9.21
C PHE A 156 5.05 -6.20 8.65
N LEU A 157 5.30 -4.89 8.80
CA LEU A 157 6.53 -4.26 8.30
C LEU A 157 7.78 -4.87 8.95
N GLU A 158 7.82 -4.96 10.28
CA GLU A 158 8.94 -5.56 11.01
C GLU A 158 9.24 -6.98 10.51
N ARG A 159 8.19 -7.81 10.37
CA ARG A 159 8.32 -9.19 9.90
C ARG A 159 8.82 -9.29 8.46
N GLU A 160 8.31 -8.45 7.55
CA GLU A 160 8.74 -8.49 6.15
C GLU A 160 10.18 -7.99 6.00
N VAL A 161 10.59 -6.94 6.72
CA VAL A 161 11.97 -6.48 6.74
C VAL A 161 12.90 -7.56 7.27
N GLU A 162 12.55 -8.22 8.38
CA GLU A 162 13.32 -9.34 8.91
C GLU A 162 13.43 -10.47 7.88
N ARG A 163 12.31 -10.85 7.24
CA ARG A 163 12.28 -11.90 6.21
C ARG A 163 13.21 -11.57 5.04
N MET A 164 13.13 -10.35 4.51
CA MET A 164 13.96 -9.90 3.39
C MET A 164 15.44 -9.91 3.76
N LEU A 165 15.81 -9.35 4.91
CA LEU A 165 17.22 -9.30 5.34
C LEU A 165 17.79 -10.68 5.67
N ARG A 166 17.01 -11.60 6.27
CA ARG A 166 17.43 -12.99 6.45
C ARG A 166 17.64 -13.71 5.13
N SER A 167 16.80 -13.43 4.14
CA SER A 167 16.96 -14.00 2.80
C SER A 167 18.20 -13.45 2.09
N ALA A 168 18.45 -12.15 2.20
CA ALA A 168 19.60 -11.48 1.59
C ALA A 168 20.93 -11.83 2.28
N PHE A 169 20.92 -12.03 3.60
CA PHE A 169 22.08 -12.38 4.41
C PHE A 169 21.86 -13.68 5.22
N PRO A 170 21.86 -14.87 4.58
CA PRO A 170 21.52 -16.13 5.24
C PRO A 170 22.42 -16.51 6.43
N GLN A 171 23.65 -15.99 6.46
CA GLN A 171 24.65 -16.28 7.50
C GLN A 171 24.69 -15.21 8.59
N ALA A 172 23.90 -14.15 8.47
CA ALA A 172 23.93 -13.08 9.44
C ALA A 172 23.27 -13.48 10.76
N GLN A 173 23.82 -12.99 11.86
CA GLN A 173 23.19 -13.11 13.17
C GLN A 173 22.16 -12.00 13.31
N VAL A 174 20.97 -12.32 13.78
CA VAL A 174 19.84 -11.39 13.80
C VAL A 174 19.23 -11.36 15.19
N ALA A 175 18.97 -10.15 15.68
CA ALA A 175 18.25 -9.89 16.92
C ALA A 175 17.14 -8.87 16.63
N THR A 176 16.00 -9.02 17.28
CA THR A 176 14.82 -8.16 17.10
C THR A 176 14.38 -7.62 18.45
N GLN A 177 13.64 -6.49 18.45
CA GLN A 177 12.96 -5.96 19.64
C GLN A 177 13.89 -5.77 20.85
N TYR A 178 15.10 -5.27 20.57
CA TYR A 178 16.10 -5.08 21.62
C TYR A 178 15.82 -3.81 22.42
N LYS A 179 15.61 -3.99 23.72
CA LYS A 179 15.35 -2.89 24.65
C LYS A 179 16.66 -2.40 25.24
N TRP A 180 16.89 -1.10 25.13
CA TRP A 180 18.09 -0.44 25.62
C TRP A 180 17.74 0.88 26.28
N ARG A 181 18.68 1.42 27.05
CA ARG A 181 18.44 2.59 27.89
C ARG A 181 19.54 3.63 27.69
N THR A 182 19.11 4.88 27.56
CA THR A 182 20.00 6.04 27.69
C THR A 182 19.47 6.89 28.83
N GLU A 183 20.32 7.17 29.82
CA GLU A 183 19.97 7.94 31.02
C GLU A 183 18.72 7.38 31.74
N SER A 184 17.55 7.99 31.54
CA SER A 184 16.26 7.62 32.15
C SER A 184 15.23 7.07 31.17
N GLN A 185 15.51 7.10 29.87
CA GLN A 185 14.55 6.72 28.84
C GLN A 185 14.85 5.34 28.26
N MET A 186 13.82 4.50 28.19
CA MET A 186 13.87 3.21 27.51
C MET A 186 13.54 3.40 26.02
N PHE A 187 14.33 2.77 25.17
CA PHE A 187 14.14 2.71 23.74
C PHE A 187 14.10 1.25 23.29
N GLU A 188 13.55 1.02 22.11
CA GLU A 188 13.53 -0.27 21.45
C GLU A 188 14.24 -0.14 20.10
N ALA A 189 14.95 -1.17 19.67
CA ALA A 189 15.47 -1.27 18.32
C ALA A 189 14.75 -2.43 17.64
N ASP A 190 14.13 -2.15 16.50
CA ASP A 190 13.23 -3.10 15.85
C ASP A 190 13.99 -4.34 15.36
N LEU A 191 15.10 -4.12 14.64
CA LEU A 191 15.90 -5.17 14.06
C LEU A 191 17.39 -4.79 14.03
N MET A 192 18.24 -5.73 14.42
CA MET A 192 19.69 -5.62 14.28
C MET A 192 20.24 -6.87 13.62
N LEU A 193 21.20 -6.66 12.74
CA LEU A 193 21.83 -7.72 11.99
C LEU A 193 23.35 -7.56 12.08
N ARG A 194 24.05 -8.63 12.42
CA ARG A 194 25.51 -8.71 12.30
C ARG A 194 25.85 -9.54 11.09
N PHE A 195 26.54 -8.93 10.14
CA PHE A 195 27.14 -9.61 8.99
C PHE A 195 28.64 -9.32 8.99
N ASP A 196 29.43 -10.39 9.14
CA ASP A 196 30.89 -10.32 9.25
C ASP A 196 31.36 -9.35 10.37
N THR A 197 31.97 -8.23 9.97
CA THR A 197 32.53 -7.17 10.83
C THR A 197 31.61 -5.95 10.94
N THR A 198 30.39 -6.02 10.40
CA THR A 198 29.43 -4.91 10.37
C THR A 198 28.17 -5.24 11.16
N ILE A 199 27.71 -4.28 11.95
CA ILE A 199 26.37 -4.28 12.55
C ILE A 199 25.50 -3.34 11.74
N LEU A 200 24.35 -3.80 11.30
CA LEU A 200 23.30 -3.01 10.68
C LEU A 200 22.15 -2.86 11.68
N LEU A 201 21.85 -1.62 12.05
CA LEU A 201 20.68 -1.26 12.85
C LEU A 201 19.54 -0.85 11.91
N VAL A 202 18.40 -1.51 12.02
CA VAL A 202 17.25 -1.29 11.13
C VAL A 202 16.06 -0.87 11.97
N GLU A 203 15.49 0.27 11.59
CA GLU A 203 14.31 0.86 12.23
C GLU A 203 13.14 0.84 11.24
N ALA A 204 12.00 0.27 11.63
CA ALA A 204 10.82 0.08 10.82
C ALA A 204 9.73 1.10 11.18
N LYS A 205 9.21 1.84 10.18
CA LYS A 205 8.12 2.80 10.38
C LYS A 205 6.96 2.57 9.42
N SER A 206 5.83 2.15 9.98
CA SER A 206 4.59 1.90 9.24
C SER A 206 3.69 3.12 9.08
N GLY A 207 4.09 4.27 9.64
CA GLY A 207 3.37 5.52 9.48
C GLY A 207 3.36 6.03 8.04
N LYS A 208 2.44 6.95 7.74
CA LYS A 208 2.21 7.50 6.40
C LYS A 208 2.25 9.02 6.41
N VAL A 209 2.55 9.61 5.26
CA VAL A 209 2.33 11.04 5.03
C VAL A 209 0.84 11.34 5.08
N SER A 210 0.47 12.41 5.76
CA SER A 210 -0.89 12.92 5.83
C SER A 210 -1.34 13.44 4.46
N TRP A 211 -2.64 13.33 4.18
CA TRP A 211 -3.21 13.87 2.94
C TRP A 211 -2.99 15.39 2.80
N SER A 212 -2.98 16.14 3.90
CA SER A 212 -2.64 17.57 3.86
C SER A 212 -1.18 17.80 3.44
N ALA A 213 -0.23 17.01 3.95
CA ALA A 213 1.16 17.08 3.54
C ALA A 213 1.37 16.72 2.06
N LEU A 214 0.67 15.69 1.54
CA LEU A 214 0.70 15.34 0.11
C LEU A 214 0.17 16.46 -0.79
N ARG A 215 -0.72 17.32 -0.28
CA ARG A 215 -1.22 18.51 -0.97
C ARG A 215 -0.30 19.74 -0.80
N GLY A 216 0.86 19.58 -0.19
CA GLY A 216 1.83 20.65 -0.02
C GLY A 216 1.57 21.56 1.18
N ALA A 217 0.77 21.13 2.18
CA ALA A 217 0.63 21.88 3.42
C ALA A 217 1.95 21.84 4.23
N PRO A 218 2.67 22.97 4.39
CA PRO A 218 4.04 22.93 4.90
C PRO A 218 4.16 22.41 6.33
N SER A 219 3.25 22.82 7.23
CA SER A 219 3.28 22.39 8.64
C SER A 219 3.02 20.89 8.80
N SER A 220 2.07 20.33 8.05
CA SER A 220 1.82 18.88 8.03
C SER A 220 3.00 18.12 7.46
N LEU A 221 3.59 18.60 6.36
CA LEU A 221 4.76 17.96 5.76
C LEU A 221 5.95 17.92 6.72
N ILE A 222 6.25 19.04 7.38
CA ILE A 222 7.32 19.13 8.39
C ILE A 222 7.05 18.15 9.55
N GLY A 223 5.81 18.09 10.03
CA GLY A 223 5.42 17.18 11.11
C GLY A 223 5.59 15.71 10.72
N ASP A 224 5.14 15.33 9.52
CA ASP A 224 5.23 13.96 9.03
C ASP A 224 6.70 13.55 8.80
N VAL A 225 7.52 14.43 8.22
CA VAL A 225 8.96 14.17 8.06
C VAL A 225 9.64 13.97 9.40
N ARG A 226 9.34 14.81 10.38
CA ARG A 226 9.96 14.71 11.71
C ARG A 226 9.66 13.34 12.34
N LYS A 227 8.39 12.95 12.31
CA LYS A 227 7.91 11.70 12.91
C LYS A 227 8.39 10.45 12.18
N LEU A 228 8.47 10.49 10.86
CA LEU A 228 8.68 9.30 10.02
C LEU A 228 10.14 9.11 9.59
N ILE A 229 10.97 10.16 9.63
CA ILE A 229 12.37 10.13 9.18
C ILE A 229 13.32 10.58 10.28
N VAL A 230 13.10 11.76 10.86
CA VAL A 230 14.06 12.38 11.79
C VAL A 230 14.13 11.65 13.12
N GLU A 231 13.00 11.49 13.83
CA GLU A 231 12.94 10.81 15.13
C GLU A 231 13.48 9.36 15.07
N PRO A 232 13.11 8.53 14.07
CA PRO A 232 13.69 7.20 13.87
C PRO A 232 15.22 7.23 13.65
N SER A 233 15.69 8.20 12.86
CA SER A 233 17.12 8.37 12.61
C SER A 233 17.89 8.79 13.87
N GLU A 234 17.32 9.67 14.70
CA GLU A 234 17.94 10.06 15.97
C GLU A 234 18.01 8.88 16.95
N GLN A 235 16.94 8.09 17.03
CA GLN A 235 16.88 6.90 17.88
C GLN A 235 17.97 5.89 17.51
N SER A 236 18.06 5.52 16.22
CA SER A 236 19.11 4.63 15.73
C SER A 236 20.51 5.25 15.86
N GLY A 237 20.64 6.58 15.71
CA GLY A 237 21.90 7.31 15.89
C GLY A 237 22.44 7.23 17.32
N ARG A 238 21.56 7.38 18.33
CA ARG A 238 21.92 7.22 19.74
C ARG A 238 22.41 5.80 20.05
N LEU A 239 21.73 4.76 19.54
CA LEU A 239 22.17 3.38 19.72
C LEU A 239 23.52 3.12 19.03
N ALA A 240 23.70 3.62 17.80
CA ALA A 240 24.96 3.47 17.07
C ALA A 240 26.13 4.12 17.82
N ALA A 241 25.94 5.30 18.41
CA ALA A 241 26.96 5.97 19.21
C ALA A 241 27.34 5.16 20.47
N GLN A 242 26.36 4.60 21.17
CA GLN A 242 26.62 3.73 22.32
C GLN A 242 27.34 2.44 21.91
N LEU A 243 26.96 1.82 20.80
CA LEU A 243 27.63 0.64 20.28
C LEU A 243 29.08 0.94 19.89
N GLN A 244 29.33 2.08 19.25
CA GLN A 244 30.69 2.48 18.90
C GLN A 244 31.57 2.65 20.14
N GLN A 245 31.04 3.26 21.21
CA GLN A 245 31.74 3.39 22.49
C GLN A 245 31.99 2.02 23.14
N GLU A 246 30.98 1.13 23.13
CA GLU A 246 31.10 -0.23 23.67
C GLU A 246 32.14 -1.06 22.90
N ILE A 247 32.20 -0.94 21.58
CA ILE A 247 33.20 -1.62 20.72
C ILE A 247 34.62 -1.15 21.09
N GLU A 248 34.86 0.17 21.13
CA GLU A 248 36.17 0.71 21.49
C GLU A 248 36.57 0.34 22.92
N ARG A 249 35.60 0.34 23.83
CA ARG A 249 35.81 -0.07 25.21
C ARG A 249 36.24 -1.54 25.33
N ARG A 250 35.59 -2.45 24.60
CA ARG A 250 35.97 -3.87 24.56
C ARG A 250 37.35 -4.07 23.91
N LYS A 251 37.68 -3.32 22.86
CA LYS A 251 39.04 -3.33 22.26
C LYS A 251 40.13 -2.95 23.27
N GLN A 252 39.81 -2.09 24.23
CA GLN A 252 40.72 -1.67 25.30
C GLN A 252 40.81 -2.66 26.48
N GLY A 253 40.17 -3.84 26.41
CA GLY A 253 40.11 -4.79 27.54
C GLY A 253 39.16 -4.36 28.67
N GLN A 254 38.34 -3.36 28.38
CA GLN A 254 37.11 -3.00 29.06
C GLN A 254 36.22 -4.12 29.61
N PRO A 255 35.70 -4.17 30.86
CA PRO A 255 34.44 -4.91 31.07
C PRO A 255 33.36 -4.40 30.10
N PRO A 256 32.26 -5.12 29.80
CA PRO A 256 31.13 -4.63 29.01
C PRO A 256 30.18 -3.75 29.85
N GLN A 257 29.42 -2.82 29.23
CA GLN A 257 28.46 -1.91 29.91
C GLN A 257 27.07 -2.06 29.31
N MET A 258 27.02 -2.46 28.04
CA MET A 258 25.81 -2.83 27.35
C MET A 258 25.79 -4.34 27.13
N ASP A 259 24.67 -4.96 27.49
CA ASP A 259 24.36 -6.34 27.11
C ASP A 259 23.68 -6.32 25.74
N PHE A 260 24.48 -6.14 24.69
CA PHE A 260 24.00 -6.15 23.31
C PHE A 260 23.83 -7.60 22.83
N PRO A 261 22.70 -7.96 22.21
CA PRO A 261 22.35 -9.36 21.93
C PRO A 261 23.17 -9.97 20.78
N LEU A 262 23.91 -9.16 20.03
CA LEU A 262 24.82 -9.64 19.00
C LEU A 262 26.27 -9.54 19.49
N PRO A 263 27.14 -10.50 19.15
CA PRO A 263 28.52 -10.45 19.58
C PRO A 263 29.23 -9.25 18.91
N LEU A 264 30.10 -8.55 19.65
CA LEU A 264 30.73 -7.30 19.21
C LEU A 264 32.21 -7.47 18.83
N GLU A 265 32.73 -8.69 18.88
CA GLU A 265 34.14 -8.98 18.59
C GLU A 265 34.44 -8.74 17.12
N ASN A 266 35.56 -8.05 16.84
CA ASN A 266 36.03 -7.71 15.49
C ASN A 266 35.07 -6.83 14.67
N VAL A 267 34.06 -6.20 15.30
CA VAL A 267 33.19 -5.25 14.62
C VAL A 267 33.98 -3.98 14.29
N THR A 268 33.95 -3.57 13.03
CA THR A 268 34.64 -2.38 12.50
C THR A 268 33.67 -1.28 12.09
N ALA A 269 32.40 -1.61 11.84
CA ALA A 269 31.40 -0.65 11.37
C ALA A 269 30.02 -0.87 12.00
N VAL A 270 29.33 0.23 12.31
CA VAL A 270 27.92 0.24 12.68
C VAL A 270 27.18 1.10 11.65
N MET A 271 26.33 0.45 10.86
CA MET A 271 25.48 1.07 9.84
C MET A 271 24.05 1.20 10.35
N ARG A 272 23.30 2.15 9.78
CA ARG A 272 21.90 2.40 10.12
C ARG A 272 21.06 2.43 8.86
N LEU A 273 19.84 1.93 8.95
CA LEU A 273 18.85 1.96 7.89
C LEU A 273 17.46 2.20 8.51
N SER A 274 16.67 3.05 7.89
CA SER A 274 15.25 3.20 8.20
C SER A 274 14.42 2.65 7.05
N VAL A 275 13.47 1.77 7.35
CA VAL A 275 12.58 1.17 6.36
C VAL A 275 11.15 1.60 6.61
N SER A 276 10.46 2.04 5.56
CA SER A 276 9.07 2.47 5.65
C SER A 276 8.11 1.56 4.92
N LEU A 277 6.89 1.42 5.44
CA LEU A 277 5.85 0.66 4.74
C LEU A 277 5.31 1.40 3.50
N HIS A 278 5.26 2.73 3.57
CA HIS A 278 4.78 3.56 2.48
C HIS A 278 5.95 4.24 1.77
N ASP A 279 5.79 4.41 0.46
CA ASP A 279 6.70 5.19 -0.37
C ASP A 279 6.61 6.67 -0.01
N PHE A 280 7.78 7.27 0.22
CA PHE A 280 7.94 8.70 0.49
C PHE A 280 8.59 9.45 -0.69
N ALA A 281 8.79 8.76 -1.83
CA ALA A 281 9.21 9.06 -3.21
C ALA A 281 10.07 10.31 -3.49
N THR A 282 9.79 11.44 -2.84
CA THR A 282 10.42 12.74 -3.06
C THR A 282 10.99 13.39 -1.81
N VAL A 283 10.61 12.96 -0.61
CA VAL A 283 11.03 13.62 0.65
C VAL A 283 12.25 12.97 1.28
N GLN A 284 12.43 11.66 1.08
CA GLN A 284 13.60 10.91 1.56
C GLN A 284 14.93 11.39 0.95
N SER A 285 14.87 11.96 -0.25
CA SER A 285 16.03 12.26 -1.08
C SER A 285 16.57 13.69 -0.93
N VAL A 286 15.99 14.55 -0.07
CA VAL A 286 16.46 15.94 0.05
C VAL A 286 16.73 16.43 1.48
N PRO A 287 17.75 15.88 2.16
CA PRO A 287 18.22 16.37 3.46
C PRO A 287 18.50 17.89 3.48
N LEU A 288 19.03 18.45 2.39
CA LEU A 288 19.36 19.88 2.32
C LEU A 288 18.11 20.77 2.45
N LEU A 289 17.01 20.43 1.78
CA LEU A 289 15.74 21.17 1.86
C LEU A 289 15.12 21.07 3.26
N LEU A 290 15.30 19.94 3.94
CA LEU A 290 14.83 19.76 5.31
C LEU A 290 15.65 20.60 6.31
N ALA A 291 16.95 20.77 6.08
CA ALA A 291 17.79 21.69 6.85
C ALA A 291 17.39 23.15 6.60
N ASP A 292 17.22 23.54 5.34
CA ASP A 292 16.82 24.90 4.94
C ASP A 292 15.43 25.27 5.48
N ALA A 293 14.51 24.31 5.59
CA ALA A 293 13.19 24.47 6.17
C ALA A 293 13.20 24.47 7.73
N GLY A 294 14.37 24.40 8.37
CA GLY A 294 14.50 24.36 9.83
C GLY A 294 13.98 23.07 10.48
N VAL A 295 13.75 22.02 9.69
CA VAL A 295 13.26 20.71 10.14
C VAL A 295 14.41 19.88 10.72
N LEU A 296 15.60 19.99 10.14
CA LEU A 296 16.80 19.30 10.62
C LEU A 296 17.57 20.15 11.62
N ASN A 297 17.43 19.82 12.90
CA ASN A 297 18.36 20.18 13.98
C ASN A 297 18.87 18.88 14.62
N ASN A 298 19.27 17.93 13.78
CA ASN A 298 19.51 16.57 14.22
C ASN A 298 20.83 16.46 14.97
N GLN A 299 20.82 15.72 16.08
CA GLN A 299 22.04 15.39 16.82
C GLN A 299 22.95 14.43 16.05
N PHE A 300 22.38 13.63 15.14
CA PHE A 300 23.07 12.61 14.36
C PHE A 300 22.79 12.79 12.87
N PRO A 301 23.71 12.36 11.98
CA PRO A 301 23.44 12.29 10.54
C PRO A 301 22.15 11.51 10.27
N LEU A 302 21.41 11.87 9.21
CA LEU A 302 20.24 11.09 8.83
C LEU A 302 20.64 9.67 8.43
N ALA A 303 19.93 8.68 8.94
CA ALA A 303 19.99 7.32 8.41
C ALA A 303 19.37 7.32 7.00
N PRO A 304 19.95 6.57 6.04
CA PRO A 304 19.28 6.27 4.78
C PRO A 304 17.88 5.72 5.06
N CYS A 305 16.88 6.21 4.33
CA CYS A 305 15.51 5.77 4.45
C CYS A 305 15.03 5.23 3.10
N ILE A 306 14.48 4.02 3.10
CA ILE A 306 13.97 3.35 1.88
C ILE A 306 12.57 2.79 2.15
N SER A 307 11.77 2.62 1.11
CA SER A 307 10.50 1.91 1.25
C SER A 307 10.70 0.40 1.31
N LEU A 308 9.74 -0.34 1.88
CA LEU A 308 9.74 -1.80 1.88
C LEU A 308 9.76 -2.36 0.46
N ALA A 309 9.13 -1.66 -0.49
CA ALA A 309 9.11 -2.07 -1.90
C ALA A 309 10.48 -1.90 -2.58
N ASP A 310 11.26 -0.88 -2.19
CA ASP A 310 12.62 -0.67 -2.73
C ASP A 310 13.67 -1.54 -2.04
N LEU A 311 13.34 -2.14 -0.89
CA LEU A 311 14.20 -3.08 -0.17
C LEU A 311 14.18 -4.50 -0.78
N GLU A 312 13.08 -4.87 -1.46
CA GLU A 312 12.88 -6.18 -2.11
C GLU A 312 13.82 -6.39 -3.31
#